data_AF-A0AAE1FWG4-F1
#
_entry.id   AF-A0AAE1FWG4-F1
#
_cell.length_a   1.000
_cell.length_b   1.000
_cell.length_c   1.000
_cell.angle_alpha   90.00
_cell.angle_beta   90.00
_cell.angle_gamma   90.00
#
_symmetry.space_group_name_H-M   'P 1'
#
loop_
_entity.id
_entity.type
_entity.pdbx_description
1 polymer ?
#
loop_
_entity_poly.entity_id
_entity_poly.type
_entity_poly.pdbx_seq_one_letter_code
_entity_poly.pdbx_strand_id
1 'polypeptide(L)'
;MNKSIAYNHTCKKCGKLHHHENVCRLMSQRRWSTPPTNNTPPDDATTVFYALCSVGDATESTLNTISLEHHVYNDFCDTWEKRQSDPQPFIDVSIQVIPSDFKHLSLPTSISHPTSTISYRAMANMGCQSCLAGSKMIHELGLNKHHLTPVTMKMTAADNHGINIIGALVLRITGTSPSGATISTR
;
A
#
# COMPACT_ATOMS: atom_id res chain seq x y z
N MET A 1 -13.77 -6.81 30.16
CA MET A 1 -14.02 -6.98 28.71
C MET A 1 -14.80 -5.77 28.21
N ASN A 2 -14.12 -4.80 27.58
CA ASN A 2 -14.81 -3.67 26.92
C ASN A 2 -15.13 -4.07 25.48
N LYS A 3 -16.39 -4.46 25.21
CA LYS A 3 -16.88 -4.64 23.84
C LYS A 3 -16.94 -3.26 23.17
N SER A 4 -16.40 -3.16 21.95
CA SER A 4 -16.46 -1.95 21.13
C SER A 4 -17.91 -1.49 20.92
N ILE A 5 -18.14 -0.18 20.92
CA ILE A 5 -19.45 0.46 20.72
C ILE A 5 -20.08 0.07 19.38
N ALA A 6 -19.25 -0.31 18.40
CA ALA A 6 -19.74 -0.78 17.10
C ALA A 6 -20.24 -2.24 17.14
N TYR A 7 -19.89 -3.05 18.14
CA TYR A 7 -20.25 -4.46 18.16
C TYR A 7 -21.77 -4.65 18.31
N ASN A 8 -22.37 -5.40 17.37
CA ASN A 8 -23.81 -5.62 17.24
C ASN A 8 -24.65 -4.35 17.03
N HIS A 9 -24.03 -3.25 16.60
CA HIS A 9 -24.69 -1.99 16.31
C HIS A 9 -24.93 -1.84 14.81
N THR A 10 -26.17 -1.52 14.40
CA THR A 10 -26.53 -1.25 13.00
C THR A 10 -26.61 0.25 12.77
N CYS A 11 -25.78 0.77 11.86
CA CYS A 11 -25.72 2.20 11.56
C CYS A 11 -27.04 2.71 10.96
N LYS A 12 -27.69 3.68 11.61
CA LYS A 12 -28.91 4.32 11.08
C LYS A 12 -28.69 5.13 9.80
N LYS A 13 -27.43 5.52 9.50
CA LYS A 13 -27.09 6.30 8.29
C LYS A 13 -26.92 5.42 7.05
N CYS A 14 -26.37 4.21 7.17
CA CYS A 14 -26.05 3.34 6.02
C CYS A 14 -26.57 1.91 6.11
N GLY A 15 -27.23 1.52 7.20
CA GLY A 15 -27.78 0.18 7.40
C GLY A 15 -26.76 -0.93 7.64
N LYS A 16 -25.45 -0.63 7.69
CA LYS A 16 -24.42 -1.65 7.92
C LYS A 16 -24.36 -2.09 9.38
N LEU A 17 -24.33 -3.41 9.60
CA LEU A 17 -24.05 -4.04 10.89
C LEU A 17 -22.58 -3.85 11.27
N HIS A 18 -22.28 -3.75 12.56
CA HIS A 18 -20.95 -3.47 13.11
C HIS A 18 -20.38 -2.08 12.74
N HIS A 19 -21.25 -1.10 12.53
CA HIS A 19 -20.88 0.23 12.08
C HIS A 19 -21.59 1.30 12.91
N HIS A 20 -20.87 2.34 13.33
CA HIS A 20 -21.40 3.41 14.18
C HIS A 20 -21.59 4.71 13.39
N GLU A 21 -22.64 5.47 13.66
CA GLU A 21 -23.05 6.64 12.87
C GLU A 21 -21.98 7.73 12.82
N ASN A 22 -21.18 7.88 13.87
CA ASN A 22 -20.16 8.92 13.97
C ASN A 22 -19.01 8.73 12.97
N VAL A 23 -18.78 7.50 12.50
CA VAL A 23 -17.74 7.19 11.49
C VAL A 23 -18.34 6.93 10.10
N CYS A 24 -19.66 7.07 9.95
CA CYS A 24 -20.35 6.82 8.70
C CYS A 24 -20.19 7.99 7.73
N ARG A 25 -19.54 7.71 6.59
CA ARG A 25 -19.24 8.69 5.52
C ARG A 25 -20.28 8.76 4.39
N LEU A 26 -21.45 8.13 4.55
CA LEU A 26 -22.47 8.06 3.49
C LEU A 26 -22.98 9.45 3.04
N MET A 27 -22.80 10.51 3.85
CA MET A 27 -23.19 11.87 3.46
C MET A 27 -22.22 12.57 2.48
N SER A 28 -21.08 11.98 2.10
CA SER A 28 -20.19 12.62 1.11
C SER A 28 -20.44 12.22 -0.35
N GLN A 29 -21.44 11.40 -0.64
CA GLN A 29 -21.82 11.05 -2.02
C GLN A 29 -23.27 11.47 -2.31
N ARG A 30 -23.46 12.75 -2.66
CA ARG A 30 -24.71 13.19 -3.29
C ARG A 30 -24.72 12.73 -4.76
N ARG A 31 -25.75 11.93 -5.07
CA ARG A 31 -26.43 11.75 -6.36
C ARG A 31 -25.61 11.13 -7.51
N TRP A 32 -25.76 9.81 -7.65
CA TRP A 32 -26.09 9.24 -8.95
C TRP A 32 -27.37 8.42 -8.81
N SER A 33 -28.40 8.84 -9.56
CA SER A 33 -29.69 8.18 -9.63
C SER A 33 -29.73 7.34 -10.89
N THR A 34 -29.61 6.02 -10.76
CA THR A 34 -30.23 5.02 -11.66
C THR A 34 -30.13 3.64 -11.02
N PRO A 35 -31.19 2.81 -11.01
CA PRO A 35 -31.11 1.41 -10.63
C PRO A 35 -30.71 0.55 -11.84
N PRO A 36 -29.87 -0.48 -11.64
CA PRO A 36 -30.08 -1.71 -12.39
C PRO A 36 -30.04 -2.95 -11.48
N THR A 37 -31.10 -3.74 -11.61
CA THR A 37 -31.15 -5.21 -11.68
C THR A 37 -30.10 -6.02 -10.90
N ASN A 38 -30.64 -6.77 -9.93
CA ASN A 38 -30.12 -7.98 -9.31
C ASN A 38 -29.16 -8.77 -10.23
N ASN A 39 -27.89 -8.85 -9.82
CA ASN A 39 -27.02 -10.03 -9.85
C ASN A 39 -25.57 -9.59 -9.54
N THR A 40 -25.35 -8.97 -8.39
CA THR A 40 -24.01 -8.78 -7.85
C THR A 40 -23.75 -9.94 -6.90
N PRO A 41 -22.69 -10.76 -7.09
CA PRO A 41 -22.21 -11.63 -6.04
C PRO A 41 -21.92 -10.78 -4.81
N PRO A 42 -22.12 -11.29 -3.57
CA PRO A 42 -21.71 -10.53 -2.41
C PRO A 42 -20.22 -10.25 -2.54
N ASP A 43 -19.86 -8.96 -2.64
CA ASP A 43 -18.52 -8.46 -2.36
C ASP A 43 -18.26 -8.67 -0.86
N ASP A 44 -18.10 -9.94 -0.48
CA ASP A 44 -17.53 -10.35 0.78
C ASP A 44 -16.02 -10.18 0.66
N ALA A 45 -15.58 -8.93 0.50
CA ALA A 45 -14.25 -8.52 0.91
C ALA A 45 -14.23 -8.51 2.44
N THR A 46 -14.41 -9.69 3.04
CA THR A 46 -14.04 -9.95 4.43
C THR A 46 -12.53 -9.81 4.48
N THR A 47 -12.06 -8.60 4.80
CA THR A 47 -10.68 -8.42 5.23
C THR A 47 -10.57 -9.16 6.56
N VAL A 48 -10.28 -10.45 6.50
CA VAL A 48 -9.98 -11.24 7.69
C VAL A 48 -8.68 -10.65 8.24
N PHE A 49 -8.77 -10.00 9.39
CA PHE A 49 -7.59 -9.52 10.09
C PHE A 49 -6.88 -10.74 10.67
N TYR A 50 -5.87 -11.24 9.97
CA TYR A 50 -5.05 -12.37 10.43
C TYR A 50 -3.97 -11.96 11.44
N ALA A 51 -3.89 -10.66 11.76
CA ALA A 51 -2.87 -10.10 12.64
C ALA A 51 -3.48 -9.08 13.60
N LEU A 52 -3.09 -9.15 14.88
CA LEU A 52 -3.50 -8.24 15.95
C LEU A 52 -2.30 -7.88 16.82
N CYS A 53 -2.29 -6.67 17.38
CA CYS A 53 -1.35 -6.27 18.41
C CYS A 53 -2.07 -6.15 19.76
N SER A 54 -1.48 -6.69 20.82
CA SER A 54 -1.96 -6.56 22.20
C SER A 54 -0.88 -5.97 23.10
N VAL A 55 -1.30 -5.21 24.09
CA VAL A 55 -0.43 -4.75 25.17
C VAL A 55 -0.29 -5.87 26.19
N GLY A 56 0.93 -6.36 26.41
CA GLY A 56 1.25 -7.38 27.41
C GLY A 56 1.85 -6.78 28.68
N ASP A 57 1.68 -7.47 29.81
CA ASP A 57 2.36 -7.14 31.06
C ASP A 57 3.85 -7.45 30.92
N ALA A 58 4.71 -6.43 31.03
CA ALA A 58 6.15 -6.62 31.05
C ALA A 58 6.56 -7.28 32.38
N THR A 59 7.09 -8.50 32.34
CA THR A 59 7.44 -9.28 33.54
C THR A 59 8.67 -8.75 34.29
N GLU A 60 9.41 -7.79 33.73
CA GLU A 60 10.55 -7.13 34.38
C GLU A 60 10.54 -5.63 34.09
N SER A 61 9.80 -4.87 34.90
CA SER A 61 9.75 -3.41 34.81
C SER A 61 11.01 -2.78 35.42
N THR A 62 12.10 -2.73 34.66
CA THR A 62 13.23 -1.83 34.98
C THR A 62 13.20 -0.52 34.20
N LEU A 63 12.27 -0.35 33.25
CA LEU A 63 12.06 0.88 32.51
C LEU A 63 10.56 1.09 32.23
N ASN A 64 10.16 2.35 32.08
CA ASN A 64 8.81 2.83 31.73
C ASN A 64 8.39 2.39 30.30
N THR A 65 8.43 1.10 30.02
CA THR A 65 8.22 0.52 28.68
C THR A 65 7.07 -0.48 28.69
N ILE A 66 6.18 -0.34 27.71
CA ILE A 66 5.06 -1.26 27.47
C ILE A 66 5.52 -2.33 26.47
N SER A 67 5.21 -3.60 26.75
CA SER A 67 5.42 -4.70 25.80
C SER A 67 4.27 -4.75 24.80
N LEU A 68 4.60 -4.62 23.50
CA LEU A 68 3.63 -4.82 22.43
C LEU A 68 3.84 -6.20 21.82
N GLU A 69 2.83 -7.05 21.95
CA GLU A 69 2.85 -8.42 21.46
C GLU A 69 2.04 -8.50 20.17
N HIS A 70 2.68 -9.01 19.12
CA HIS A 70 2.00 -9.30 17.86
C HIS A 70 1.47 -10.73 17.90
N HIS A 71 0.24 -10.92 17.45
CA HIS A 71 -0.45 -12.19 17.38
C HIS A 71 -0.92 -12.43 15.95
N VAL A 72 -0.65 -13.61 15.43
CA VAL A 72 -1.11 -14.06 14.11
C VAL A 72 -2.12 -15.17 14.32
N TYR A 73 -3.23 -15.15 13.57
CA TYR A 73 -4.23 -16.20 13.63
C TYR A 73 -3.74 -17.44 12.87
N ASN A 74 -3.73 -18.60 13.55
CA ASN A 74 -3.41 -19.89 12.96
C ASN A 74 -4.71 -20.64 12.63
N ASP A 75 -5.09 -20.63 11.35
CA ASP A 75 -6.29 -21.31 10.85
C ASP A 75 -6.27 -22.83 11.09
N PHE A 76 -5.10 -23.47 11.13
CA PHE A 76 -4.99 -24.92 11.35
C PHE A 76 -5.37 -25.34 12.77
N CYS A 77 -5.04 -24.48 13.74
CA CYS A 77 -5.24 -24.74 15.16
C CYS A 77 -6.38 -23.89 15.76
N ASP A 78 -7.08 -23.10 14.94
CA ASP A 78 -8.15 -22.18 15.34
C ASP A 78 -7.76 -21.26 16.52
N THR A 79 -6.51 -20.79 16.54
CA THR A 79 -5.92 -20.09 17.70
C THR A 79 -5.05 -18.90 17.31
N TRP A 80 -4.95 -17.93 18.21
CA TRP A 80 -4.03 -16.80 18.08
C TRP A 80 -2.67 -17.16 18.65
N GLU A 81 -1.63 -17.08 17.82
CA GLU A 81 -0.26 -17.37 18.21
C GLU A 81 0.54 -16.07 18.37
N LYS A 82 1.15 -15.89 19.54
CA LYS A 82 2.09 -14.79 19.77
C LYS A 82 3.33 -14.99 18.91
N ARG A 83 3.50 -14.14 17.89
CA ARG A 83 4.64 -14.17 16.96
C ARG A 83 4.92 -12.78 16.42
N GLN A 84 6.19 -12.52 16.11
CA GLN A 84 6.60 -11.33 15.36
C GLN A 84 5.79 -11.18 14.07
N SER A 85 5.60 -9.93 13.65
CA SER A 85 4.98 -9.63 12.35
C SER A 85 5.78 -10.26 11.22
N ASP A 86 5.08 -10.58 10.13
CA ASP A 86 5.75 -11.06 8.92
C ASP A 86 6.75 -10.02 8.39
N PRO A 87 7.86 -10.48 7.79
CA PRO A 87 8.83 -9.56 7.20
C PRO A 87 8.17 -8.74 6.09
N GLN A 88 8.68 -7.52 5.89
CA GLN A 88 8.22 -6.67 4.81
C GLN A 88 8.38 -7.39 3.45
N PRO A 89 7.36 -7.36 2.58
CA PRO A 89 7.34 -8.14 1.35
C PRO A 89 8.21 -7.49 0.28
N PHE A 90 9.52 -7.67 0.37
CA PHE A 90 10.44 -7.25 -0.68
C PHE A 90 10.49 -8.26 -1.81
N ILE A 91 10.43 -7.78 -3.06
CA ILE A 91 10.49 -8.58 -4.29
C ILE A 91 11.57 -8.03 -5.22
N ASP A 92 12.19 -8.89 -6.02
CA ASP A 92 13.09 -8.47 -7.09
C ASP A 92 12.28 -8.15 -8.34
N VAL A 93 12.47 -6.96 -8.88
CA VAL A 93 11.87 -6.52 -10.13
C VAL A 93 12.95 -6.03 -11.08
N SER A 94 12.73 -6.23 -12.38
CA SER A 94 13.53 -5.58 -13.41
C SER A 94 12.92 -4.23 -13.74
N ILE A 95 13.71 -3.17 -13.71
CA ILE A 95 13.25 -1.82 -14.04
C ILE A 95 14.06 -1.23 -15.20
N GLN A 96 13.37 -0.51 -16.06
CA GLN A 96 13.96 0.17 -17.21
C GLN A 96 13.19 1.46 -17.49
N VAL A 97 13.88 2.46 -18.04
CA VAL A 97 13.24 3.67 -18.56
C VAL A 97 13.20 3.60 -20.07
N ILE A 98 12.02 3.76 -20.66
CA ILE A 98 11.82 3.66 -22.11
C ILE A 98 11.15 4.96 -22.59
N PRO A 99 11.77 5.73 -23.51
CA PRO A 99 11.23 7.01 -23.98
C PRO A 99 9.82 6.95 -24.56
N SER A 100 9.41 5.81 -25.15
CA SER A 100 8.05 5.63 -25.67
C SER A 100 6.98 5.73 -24.59
N ASP A 101 7.30 5.38 -23.34
CA ASP A 101 6.32 5.30 -22.25
C ASP A 101 5.95 6.70 -21.76
N PHE A 102 6.89 7.65 -21.82
CA PHE A 102 6.59 9.07 -21.63
C PHE A 102 5.63 9.58 -22.71
N LYS A 103 5.84 9.21 -23.98
CA LYS A 103 4.96 9.61 -25.09
C LYS A 103 3.54 9.07 -24.89
N HIS A 104 3.40 7.82 -24.46
CA HIS A 104 2.09 7.23 -24.16
C HIS A 104 1.35 8.00 -23.04
N LEU A 105 2.09 8.54 -22.07
CA LEU A 105 1.55 9.36 -21.00
C LEU A 105 1.47 10.86 -21.34
N SER A 106 1.79 11.24 -22.58
CA SER A 106 1.88 12.65 -23.01
C SER A 106 2.80 13.51 -22.14
N LEU A 107 3.88 12.91 -21.62
CA LEU A 107 4.88 13.57 -20.78
C LEU A 107 6.13 13.94 -21.59
N PRO A 108 6.75 15.10 -21.31
CA PRO A 108 8.04 15.45 -21.89
C PRO A 108 9.15 14.58 -21.31
N THR A 109 10.16 14.28 -22.11
CA THR A 109 11.36 13.56 -21.65
C THR A 109 12.60 14.03 -22.41
N SER A 110 13.71 14.19 -21.68
CA SER A 110 15.04 14.46 -22.25
C SER A 110 15.79 13.18 -22.61
N ILE A 111 15.19 12.01 -22.33
CA ILE A 111 15.80 10.70 -22.54
C ILE A 111 15.54 10.26 -23.98
N SER A 112 16.61 10.07 -24.76
CA SER A 112 16.53 9.74 -26.19
C SER A 112 16.49 8.23 -26.46
N HIS A 113 17.06 7.41 -25.57
CA HIS A 113 17.18 5.96 -25.75
C HIS A 113 16.77 5.22 -24.47
N PRO A 114 16.31 3.96 -24.57
CA PRO A 114 16.07 3.13 -23.39
C PRO A 114 17.33 2.98 -22.53
N THR A 115 17.16 2.99 -21.21
CA THR A 115 18.26 2.68 -20.29
C THR A 115 18.57 1.18 -20.31
N SER A 116 19.71 0.80 -19.73
CA SER A 116 19.91 -0.61 -19.34
C SER A 116 18.85 -1.04 -18.34
N THR A 117 18.42 -2.30 -18.43
CA THR A 117 17.57 -2.91 -17.41
C THR A 117 18.40 -3.22 -16.17
N ILE A 118 17.90 -2.86 -14.99
CA ILE A 118 18.53 -3.19 -13.71
C ILE A 118 17.61 -4.04 -12.85
N SER A 119 18.19 -4.93 -12.05
CA SER A 119 17.46 -5.66 -11.01
C SER A 119 17.38 -4.79 -9.75
N TYR A 120 16.18 -4.61 -9.21
CA TYR A 120 15.91 -3.73 -8.08
C TYR A 120 15.04 -4.44 -7.03
N ARG A 121 15.49 -4.41 -5.78
CA ARG A 121 14.74 -4.96 -4.64
C ARG A 121 13.72 -3.94 -4.16
N ALA A 122 12.45 -4.10 -4.53
CA ALA A 122 11.36 -3.20 -4.19
C ALA A 122 10.45 -3.77 -3.10
N MET A 123 9.86 -2.90 -2.28
CA MET A 123 8.84 -3.31 -1.30
C MET A 123 7.45 -3.29 -1.94
N ALA A 124 6.74 -4.41 -1.89
CA ALA A 124 5.34 -4.49 -2.32
C ALA A 124 4.40 -3.95 -1.24
N ASN A 125 3.98 -2.69 -1.36
CA ASN A 125 3.12 -2.05 -0.36
C ASN A 125 1.71 -1.76 -0.93
N MET A 126 0.74 -2.63 -0.63
CA MET A 126 -0.66 -2.42 -1.03
C MET A 126 -1.31 -1.21 -0.33
N GLY A 127 -0.73 -0.71 0.76
CA GLY A 127 -1.22 0.44 1.51
C GLY A 127 -0.71 1.80 1.02
N CYS A 128 0.18 1.86 0.01
CA CYS A 128 0.71 3.12 -0.50
C CYS A 128 -0.16 3.69 -1.63
N GLN A 129 -0.35 5.02 -1.62
CA GLN A 129 -1.00 5.75 -2.72
C GLN A 129 -0.02 6.18 -3.82
N SER A 130 1.29 6.06 -3.56
CA SER A 130 2.34 6.50 -4.48
C SER A 130 3.61 5.68 -4.25
N CYS A 131 4.31 5.38 -5.33
CA CYS A 131 5.61 4.72 -5.29
C CYS A 131 6.72 5.76 -5.11
N LEU A 132 7.63 5.51 -4.18
CA LEU A 132 8.83 6.31 -3.98
C LEU A 132 10.06 5.44 -4.25
N ALA A 133 11.08 6.06 -4.85
CA ALA A 133 12.37 5.43 -5.09
C ALA A 133 13.49 6.36 -4.63
N GLY A 134 14.55 5.77 -4.06
CA GLY A 134 15.74 6.51 -3.67
C GLY A 134 16.53 7.02 -4.87
N SER A 135 17.28 8.11 -4.68
CA SER A 135 18.12 8.70 -5.75
C SER A 135 19.18 7.75 -6.30
N LYS A 136 19.62 6.75 -5.51
CA LYS A 136 20.56 5.71 -5.95
C LYS A 136 20.07 4.97 -7.20
N MET A 137 18.76 4.66 -7.26
CA MET A 137 18.15 3.97 -8.40
C MET A 137 18.32 4.76 -9.71
N ILE A 138 18.27 6.09 -9.65
CA ILE A 138 18.45 6.97 -10.81
C ILE A 138 19.86 6.79 -11.40
N HIS A 139 20.87 6.75 -10.54
CA HIS A 139 22.25 6.56 -10.96
C HIS A 139 22.52 5.16 -11.51
N GLU A 140 21.90 4.12 -10.92
CA GLU A 140 21.99 2.74 -11.42
C GLU A 140 21.36 2.59 -12.82
N LEU A 141 20.35 3.40 -13.15
CA LEU A 141 19.78 3.50 -14.50
C LEU A 141 20.63 4.35 -15.47
N GLY A 142 21.78 4.89 -15.03
CA GLY A 142 22.61 5.79 -15.84
C GLY A 142 22.02 7.19 -16.04
N LEU A 143 21.07 7.59 -15.18
CA LEU A 143 20.39 8.88 -15.25
C LEU A 143 20.88 9.84 -14.16
N ASN A 144 20.41 11.07 -14.23
CA ASN A 144 20.67 12.12 -13.24
C ASN A 144 19.40 12.96 -13.01
N LYS A 145 19.46 13.91 -12.09
CA LYS A 145 18.33 14.75 -11.70
C LYS A 145 17.70 15.53 -12.87
N HIS A 146 18.48 15.93 -13.89
CA HIS A 146 17.96 16.66 -15.05
C HIS A 146 17.06 15.81 -15.95
N HIS A 147 17.09 14.48 -15.82
CA HIS A 147 16.19 13.57 -16.52
C HIS A 147 14.84 13.38 -15.82
N LEU A 148 14.69 13.89 -14.59
CA LEU A 148 13.43 13.77 -13.85
C LEU A 148 12.42 14.82 -14.33
N THR A 149 11.18 14.40 -14.49
CA THR A 149 10.06 15.30 -14.73
C THR A 149 9.76 16.09 -13.45
N PRO A 150 9.74 17.43 -13.47
CA PRO A 150 9.37 18.22 -12.29
C PRO A 150 7.97 17.87 -11.80
N VAL A 151 7.79 17.84 -10.47
CA VAL A 151 6.47 17.61 -9.84
C VAL A 151 6.12 18.77 -8.92
N THR A 152 4.84 19.10 -8.84
CA THR A 152 4.30 20.14 -7.96
C THR A 152 3.76 19.59 -6.64
N MET A 153 3.47 18.28 -6.60
CA MET A 153 2.92 17.60 -5.43
C MET A 153 3.93 17.61 -4.29
N LYS A 154 3.46 17.97 -3.10
CA LYS A 154 4.20 17.80 -1.84
C LYS A 154 3.62 16.62 -1.11
N MET A 155 4.47 15.74 -0.61
CA MET A 155 4.08 14.62 0.24
C MET A 155 4.65 14.81 1.63
N THR A 156 3.94 14.31 2.61
CA THR A 156 4.37 14.32 4.00
C THR A 156 4.41 12.88 4.48
N ALA A 157 5.46 12.52 5.21
CA ALA A 157 5.55 11.22 5.86
C ALA A 157 4.59 11.16 7.07
N ALA A 158 4.45 9.96 7.64
CA ALA A 158 3.56 9.72 8.78
C ALA A 158 3.94 10.52 10.04
N ASP A 159 5.20 10.94 10.13
CA ASP A 159 5.76 11.80 11.18
C ASP A 159 5.53 13.30 10.94
N ASN A 160 4.75 13.66 9.91
CA ASN A 160 4.46 15.02 9.48
C ASN A 160 5.67 15.81 8.93
N HIS A 161 6.79 15.13 8.63
CA HIS A 161 7.90 15.74 7.90
C HIS A 161 7.70 15.66 6.38
N GLY A 162 8.02 16.76 5.69
CA GLY A 162 7.92 16.83 4.24
C GLY A 162 8.91 15.87 3.55
N ILE A 163 8.41 15.08 2.61
CA ILE A 163 9.24 14.26 1.73
C ILE A 163 9.72 15.14 0.59
N ASN A 164 11.03 15.27 0.44
CA ASN A 164 11.64 16.06 -0.64
C ASN A 164 11.58 15.29 -1.97
N ILE A 165 10.49 15.48 -2.73
CA ILE A 165 10.34 14.88 -4.06
C ILE A 165 11.12 15.69 -5.08
N ILE A 166 12.22 15.13 -5.58
CA ILE A 166 13.12 15.79 -6.52
C ILE A 166 12.63 15.75 -7.98
N GLY A 167 11.62 14.94 -8.27
CA GLY A 167 10.99 14.78 -9.58
C GLY A 167 10.34 13.40 -9.75
N ALA A 168 9.78 13.13 -10.93
CA ALA A 168 9.16 11.87 -11.32
C ALA A 168 9.88 11.23 -12.52
N LEU A 169 9.73 9.92 -12.64
CA LEU A 169 10.30 9.13 -13.73
C LEU A 169 9.28 8.06 -14.12
N VAL A 170 9.08 7.85 -15.42
CA VAL A 170 8.23 6.76 -15.92
C VAL A 170 9.10 5.50 -16.04
N LEU A 171 8.74 4.47 -15.28
CA LEU A 171 9.44 3.19 -15.25
C LEU A 171 8.58 2.11 -15.91
N ARG A 172 9.21 1.27 -16.73
CA ARG A 172 8.70 -0.05 -17.03
C ARG A 172 9.23 -1.01 -15.99
N ILE A 173 8.32 -1.59 -15.20
CA ILE A 173 8.61 -2.56 -14.15
C ILE A 173 8.18 -3.92 -14.66
N THR A 174 9.07 -4.89 -14.55
CA THR A 174 8.83 -6.27 -14.96
C THR A 174 9.10 -7.19 -13.77
N GLY A 175 8.12 -8.02 -13.43
CA GLY A 175 8.22 -9.03 -12.37
C GLY A 175 8.00 -10.42 -12.94
N THR A 176 8.57 -11.42 -12.28
CA THR A 176 8.38 -12.83 -12.62
C THR A 176 7.59 -13.49 -11.51
N SER A 177 6.47 -14.12 -11.88
CA SER A 177 5.65 -14.89 -10.96
C SER A 177 6.33 -16.21 -10.57
N PRO A 178 5.88 -16.88 -9.49
CA PRO A 178 6.41 -18.19 -9.10
C PRO A 178 6.30 -19.27 -10.18
N SER A 179 5.34 -19.15 -11.11
CA SER A 179 5.18 -20.06 -12.25
C SER A 179 6.13 -19.75 -13.42
N GLY A 180 6.99 -18.73 -13.29
CA GLY A 180 7.92 -18.30 -14.33
C GLY A 180 7.32 -17.32 -15.34
N ALA A 181 6.01 -17.04 -15.27
CA ALA A 181 5.38 -16.06 -16.15
C ALA A 181 5.88 -14.65 -15.82
N THR A 182 6.32 -13.93 -16.85
CA THR A 182 6.83 -12.56 -16.73
C THR A 182 5.70 -11.57 -17.04
N ILE A 183 5.48 -10.62 -16.13
CA ILE A 183 4.47 -9.57 -16.23
C ILE A 183 5.19 -8.23 -16.23
N SER A 184 4.84 -7.34 -17.16
CA SER A 184 5.41 -6.00 -17.26
C SER A 184 4.32 -4.95 -17.17
N THR A 185 4.62 -3.80 -16.58
CA THR A 185 3.74 -2.64 -16.60
C THR A 185 3.69 -2.08 -18.03
N ARG A 186 2.65 -2.43 -18.77
CA ARG A 186 2.25 -1.83 -20.05
C ARG A 186 0.77 -2.04 -20.32
#